data_AF-A0A7X9C630-F1
#
_entry.id   AF-A0A7X9C630-F1
#
_cell.length_a   1.000
_cell.length_b   1.000
_cell.length_c   1.000
_cell.angle_alpha   90.00
_cell.angle_beta   90.00
_cell.angle_gamma   90.00
#
_symmetry.space_group_name_H-M   'P 1'
#
loop_
_entity.id
_entity.type
_entity.pdbx_description
1 polymer ?
#
loop_
_entity_poly.entity_id
_entity_poly.type
_entity_poly.pdbx_seq_one_letter_code
_entity_poly.pdbx_strand_id
1 'polypeptide(L)' 'MDKEVEIVVQQIADSQIEIGAYALILKERKGDRNLVIIIGTAEAQSITLKIAGIQSQRPLTHDLLKTVIDSL' A
#
# COMPACT_ATOMS: atom_id res chain seq x y z
N MET A 1 -26.62 9.60 3.88
CA MET A 1 -25.37 10.22 4.36
C MET A 1 -24.38 9.09 4.52
N ASP A 2 -23.69 8.77 3.44
CA ASP A 2 -22.74 7.67 3.41
C ASP A 2 -21.59 7.96 4.38
N LYS A 3 -21.49 7.13 5.42
CA LYS A 3 -20.41 7.20 6.41
C LYS A 3 -19.13 6.83 5.70
N GLU A 4 -18.26 7.81 5.44
CA GLU A 4 -16.89 7.55 5.02
C GLU A 4 -16.20 6.67 6.07
N VAL A 5 -15.53 5.62 5.60
CA VAL A 5 -14.85 4.64 6.44
C VAL A 5 -13.36 4.84 6.27
N GLU A 6 -12.69 5.29 7.33
CA GLU A 6 -11.24 5.40 7.35
C GLU A 6 -10.63 3.99 7.45
N ILE A 7 -9.79 3.65 6.47
CA ILE A 7 -9.07 2.39 6.39
C ILE A 7 -7.57 2.64 6.46
N VAL A 8 -6.84 1.75 7.11
CA VAL A 8 -5.40 1.80 7.25
C VAL A 8 -4.77 0.53 6.71
N VAL A 9 -3.55 0.64 6.18
CA VAL A 9 -2.79 -0.53 5.78
C VAL A 9 -2.33 -1.27 7.05
N GLN A 10 -2.79 -2.51 7.21
CA GLN A 10 -2.40 -3.34 8.34
C GLN A 10 -1.16 -4.16 8.02
N GLN A 11 -1.15 -4.86 6.88
CA GLN A 11 -0.04 -5.73 6.47
C GLN A 11 -0.11 -6.08 4.98
N ILE A 12 1.01 -6.54 4.43
CA ILE A 12 1.13 -7.13 3.09
C ILE A 12 1.61 -8.57 3.29
N ALA A 13 0.96 -9.53 2.65
CA ALA A 13 1.31 -10.95 2.70
C ALA A 13 1.45 -11.52 1.29
N ASP A 14 2.21 -12.60 1.12
CA ASP A 14 2.25 -13.35 -0.13
C ASP A 14 0.86 -13.95 -0.41
N SER A 15 0.36 -13.77 -1.63
CA SER A 15 -0.89 -14.40 -2.04
C SER A 15 -0.62 -15.85 -2.42
N GLN A 16 -1.38 -16.79 -1.86
CA GLN A 16 -1.35 -18.20 -2.25
C GLN A 16 -2.27 -18.50 -3.45
N ILE A 17 -3.02 -17.50 -3.93
CA ILE A 17 -4.01 -17.66 -5.00
C ILE A 17 -3.33 -17.60 -6.38
N GLU A 18 -2.28 -16.79 -6.53
CA GLU A 18 -1.59 -16.57 -7.79
C GLU A 18 -0.10 -16.31 -7.56
N ILE A 19 0.77 -16.98 -8.34
CA ILE A 19 2.22 -16.88 -8.21
C ILE A 19 2.66 -15.47 -8.62
N GLY A 20 3.32 -14.75 -7.69
CA GLY A 20 3.76 -13.38 -7.92
C GLY A 20 2.72 -12.31 -7.58
N ALA A 21 1.63 -12.69 -6.92
CA ALA A 21 0.67 -11.74 -6.36
C ALA A 21 0.86 -11.61 -4.84
N TYR A 22 0.53 -10.44 -4.31
CA TYR A 22 0.54 -10.13 -2.89
C TYR A 22 -0.85 -9.69 -2.43
N ALA A 23 -1.22 -10.06 -1.21
CA ALA A 23 -2.43 -9.63 -0.55
C ALA A 23 -2.14 -8.42 0.35
N LEU A 24 -2.68 -7.26 -0.01
CA LEU A 24 -2.72 -6.06 0.83
C LEU A 24 -3.94 -6.12 1.74
N ILE A 25 -3.70 -6.18 3.05
CA ILE A 25 -4.75 -6.24 4.07
C ILE A 25 -4.96 -4.84 4.62
N LEU A 26 -6.14 -4.29 4.37
CA LEU A 26 -6.61 -3.01 4.87
C LEU A 26 -7.59 -3.25 6.01
N LYS A 27 -7.43 -2.53 7.11
CA LYS A 27 -8.31 -2.62 8.27
C LYS A 27 -9.04 -1.30 8.50
N GLU A 28 -10.32 -1.39 8.82
CA GLU A 28 -11.11 -0.24 9.27
C GLU A 28 -10.56 0.31 10.59
N ARG A 29 -10.37 1.62 10.69
CA ARG A 29 -9.75 2.23 11.87
C ARG A 29 -10.60 2.13 13.14
N LYS A 30 -11.93 2.19 12.98
CA LYS A 30 -12.91 2.22 14.08
C LYS A 30 -13.84 0.99 14.09
N GLY A 31 -13.46 -0.08 13.40
CA GLY A 31 -14.26 -1.29 13.25
C GLY A 31 -13.40 -2.52 13.02
N ASP A 32 -14.07 -3.67 12.80
CA ASP A 32 -13.42 -4.98 12.67
C ASP A 32 -13.41 -5.51 11.23
N ARG A 33 -13.86 -4.69 10.27
CA ARG A 33 -13.86 -5.08 8.86
C ARG A 33 -12.45 -5.01 8.30
N ASN A 34 -12.08 -6.07 7.59
CA ASN A 34 -10.87 -6.14 6.80
C ASN A 34 -11.23 -6.22 5.32
N LEU A 35 -10.54 -5.43 4.50
CA LEU A 35 -10.62 -5.47 3.05
C LEU A 35 -9.28 -6.00 2.53
N VAL A 36 -9.33 -7.07 1.74
CA VAL A 36 -8.14 -7.65 1.12
C VAL A 36 -8.12 -7.27 -0.35
N ILE A 37 -7.01 -6.70 -0.81
CA ILE A 37 -6.77 -6.33 -2.21
C ILE A 37 -5.58 -7.12 -2.72
N ILE A 38 -5.72 -7.78 -3.87
CA ILE A 38 -4.60 -8.47 -4.52
C ILE A 38 -3.86 -7.46 -5.41
N ILE A 39 -2.55 -7.35 -5.22
CA ILE A 39 -1.66 -6.44 -5.93
C ILE A 39 -0.47 -7.21 -6.53
N GLY A 40 0.19 -6.62 -7.52
CA GLY A 40 1.38 -7.19 -8.14
C GLY A 40 2.63 -7.04 -7.26
N THR A 41 3.71 -7.68 -7.70
CA THR A 41 5.02 -7.62 -7.04
C THR A 41 5.58 -6.21 -6.94
N ALA A 42 5.45 -5.41 -8.00
CA ALA A 42 6.01 -4.05 -8.08
C ALA A 42 5.33 -3.08 -7.11
N GLU A 43 4.00 -3.15 -7.00
CA GLU A 43 3.22 -2.36 -6.04
C GLU A 43 3.53 -2.82 -4.61
N ALA A 44 3.53 -4.13 -4.37
CA ALA A 44 3.80 -4.69 -3.04
C ALA A 44 5.18 -4.27 -2.51
N GLN A 45 6.22 -4.34 -3.34
CA GLN A 45 7.56 -3.90 -2.98
C GLN A 45 7.59 -2.40 -2.67
N SER A 46 6.98 -1.57 -3.52
CA SER A 46 6.95 -0.11 -3.31
C SER A 46 6.26 0.27 -2.01
N ILE A 47 5.13 -0.36 -1.69
CA ILE A 47 4.40 -0.09 -0.44
C ILE A 47 5.19 -0.62 0.76
N THR A 48 5.77 -1.82 0.67
CA THR A 48 6.58 -2.43 1.74
C THR A 48 7.77 -1.54 2.10
N LEU A 49 8.50 -1.04 1.12
CA LEU A 49 9.62 -0.12 1.34
C LEU A 49 9.17 1.16 2.06
N LYS A 50 8.00 1.70 1.68
CA LYS A 50 7.45 2.90 2.31
C LYS A 50 7.01 2.64 3.75
N ILE A 51 6.36 1.51 4.02
CA ILE A 51 5.94 1.10 5.38
C ILE A 51 7.17 0.85 6.27
N ALA A 52 8.21 0.22 5.72
CA ALA A 52 9.47 -0.02 6.43
C ALA A 52 10.28 1.27 6.68
N GLY A 53 9.87 2.41 6.10
CA GLY A 53 10.56 3.70 6.26
C GLY A 53 11.94 3.74 5.62
N ILE A 54 12.24 2.83 4.69
CA ILE A 54 13.55 2.75 4.04
C ILE A 54 13.67 3.88 3.01
N GLN A 55 14.58 4.83 3.25
CA GLN A 55 14.90 5.86 2.27
C GLN A 55 16.00 5.36 1.31
N SER A 56 15.65 5.27 0.04
CA SER A 56 16.59 4.97 -1.04
C SER A 56 17.48 6.18 -1.33
N GLN A 57 18.72 5.94 -1.77
CA GLN A 57 19.65 7.00 -2.21
C GLN A 57 19.16 7.79 -3.43
N ARG A 58 18.23 7.21 -4.21
CA ARG A 58 17.55 7.87 -5.33
C ARG A 58 16.05 7.77 -5.16
N PRO A 59 15.28 8.81 -5.55
CA PRO A 59 13.83 8.79 -5.45
C PRO A 59 13.25 7.64 -6.27
N LEU A 60 12.35 6.87 -5.65
CA LEU A 60 11.59 5.83 -6.34
C LEU A 60 10.46 6.46 -7.16
N THR A 61 9.78 5.67 -7.98
CA THR A 61 8.69 6.15 -8.87
C THR A 61 7.64 6.97 -8.13
N HIS A 62 7.19 6.50 -6.96
CA HIS A 62 6.20 7.19 -6.14
C HIS A 62 6.75 8.47 -5.47
N ASP A 63 8.02 8.47 -5.06
CA ASP A 63 8.65 9.66 -4.47
C ASP A 63 8.88 10.74 -5.53
N LEU A 64 9.31 10.34 -6.74
CA LEU A 64 9.44 11.22 -7.89
C LEU A 64 8.09 11.82 -8.27
N LEU A 65 7.06 10.99 -8.39
CA LEU A 65 5.70 11.45 -8.70
C LEU A 65 5.20 12.46 -7.67
N LYS A 66 5.37 12.15 -6.37
CA LYS A 66 5.04 13.08 -5.29
C LYS A 66 5.78 14.42 -5.44
N THR A 67 7.09 14.37 -5.72
CA THR A 67 7.91 15.57 -5.91
C THR A 67 7.41 16.41 -7.09
N VAL A 68 7.04 15.76 -8.20
CA VAL A 68 6.47 16.45 -9.37
C VAL A 68 5.14 17.10 -9.01
N ILE A 69 4.23 16.39 -8.34
CA ILE A 69 2.92 16.93 -7.92
C ILE A 69 3.08 18.09 -6.94
N ASP A 70 3.98 17.97 -5.96
CA ASP A 70 4.24 19.02 -4.97
C ASP A 70 4.89 20.28 -5.60
N SER A 71 5.46 20.16 -6.80
CA SER A 71 6.10 21.26 -7.54
C SER A 71 5.20 21.97 -8.55
N LEU A 72 3.96 21.50 -8.71
CA LEU A 72 2.91 22.13 -9.52
C LEU A 72 2.17 23.20 -8.72
#